data_AF-A0A949IRV6-F1
#
_entry.id   AF-A0A949IRV6-F1
#
_cell.length_a   1.000
_cell.length_b   1.000
_cell.length_c   1.000
_cell.angle_alpha   90.00
_cell.angle_beta   90.00
_cell.angle_gamma   90.00
#
_symmetry.space_group_name_H-M   'P 1'
#
loop_
_entity.id
_entity.type
_entity.pdbx_description
1 polymer ?
#
loop_
_entity_poly.entity_id
_entity_poly.type
_entity_poly.pdbx_seq_one_letter_code
_entity_poly.pdbx_strand_id
1 'polypeptide(L)'
;MGMFTNYIKVGRTASPEKFLKAFQKADYSSDIGNLIAGALEAFGAGHPGNIQTALARAPLERYPHLLLAPEILNRLPEKYGDKTKDINIALAEIPAEKKKEFLNAALHTALMRKIGDKAFYALLLEAGADAAAPVGGHASAMLVTAACSKQPIDVIRLLHDNGASFDDALMTMHCQNRAIADIERLEFFQKSITGKAPEPPAPAASPADALTERELLALILEQVMEITKRLPPTQPAPETAPQPQAKAPRKRYPSL
;
A
#
# COMPACT_ATOMS: atom_id res chain seq x y z
N MET A 1 34.39 12.15 -9.85
CA MET A 1 33.37 13.17 -10.19
C MET A 1 32.72 13.00 -11.58
N GLY A 2 33.15 12.05 -12.43
CA GLY A 2 32.70 11.97 -13.84
C GLY A 2 31.48 11.08 -14.16
N MET A 3 30.90 10.34 -13.22
CA MET A 3 29.71 9.50 -13.51
C MET A 3 28.38 10.24 -13.36
N PHE A 4 28.26 11.20 -12.43
CA PHE A 4 27.01 11.90 -12.13
C PHE A 4 26.48 12.76 -13.29
N THR A 5 27.36 13.40 -14.05
CA THR A 5 26.98 14.28 -15.19
C THR A 5 26.47 13.50 -16.41
N ASN A 6 26.80 12.21 -16.53
CA ASN A 6 26.39 11.40 -17.67
C ASN A 6 24.92 11.01 -17.59
N TYR A 7 24.37 10.69 -16.42
CA TYR A 7 22.98 10.24 -16.29
C TYR A 7 21.95 11.35 -16.52
N ILE A 8 22.21 12.58 -16.07
CA ILE A 8 21.35 13.72 -16.39
C ILE A 8 21.32 13.94 -17.90
N LYS A 9 22.48 13.90 -18.56
CA LYS A 9 22.57 14.05 -20.02
C LYS A 9 21.82 12.92 -20.75
N VAL A 10 21.93 11.68 -20.28
CA VAL A 10 21.17 10.55 -20.82
C VAL A 10 19.66 10.79 -20.66
N GLY A 11 19.20 11.17 -19.47
CA GLY A 11 17.80 11.54 -19.24
C GLY A 11 17.31 12.63 -20.19
N ARG A 12 18.15 13.62 -20.46
CA ARG A 12 17.83 14.80 -21.26
C ARG A 12 17.79 14.53 -22.77
N THR A 13 18.75 13.76 -23.30
CA THR A 13 18.98 13.70 -24.76
C THR A 13 18.98 12.30 -25.36
N ALA A 14 18.93 11.25 -24.55
CA ALA A 14 18.89 9.90 -25.09
C ALA A 14 17.52 9.58 -25.72
N SER A 15 17.51 8.66 -26.69
CA SER A 15 16.25 8.07 -27.17
C SER A 15 15.57 7.29 -26.05
N PRO A 16 14.25 7.07 -26.12
CA PRO A 16 13.50 6.32 -25.10
C PRO A 16 14.08 4.93 -24.79
N GLU A 17 14.56 4.21 -25.80
CA GLU A 17 15.15 2.88 -25.63
C GLU A 17 16.52 2.95 -24.94
N LYS A 18 17.33 3.96 -25.28
CA LYS A 18 18.63 4.18 -24.64
C LYS A 18 18.45 4.62 -23.20
N PHE A 19 17.48 5.51 -22.95
CA PHE A 19 17.07 5.91 -21.61
C PHE A 19 16.63 4.70 -20.78
N LEU A 20 15.71 3.87 -21.29
CA LEU A 20 15.21 2.70 -20.57
C LEU A 20 16.34 1.72 -20.22
N LYS A 21 17.25 1.46 -21.16
CA LYS A 21 18.43 0.61 -20.90
C LYS A 21 19.32 1.19 -19.81
N ALA A 22 19.52 2.51 -19.76
CA ALA A 22 20.28 3.15 -18.71
C ALA A 22 19.53 3.09 -17.36
N PHE A 23 18.22 3.34 -17.38
CA PHE A 23 17.35 3.27 -16.23
C PHE A 23 17.33 1.89 -15.58
N GLN A 24 17.23 0.82 -16.39
CA GLN A 24 17.25 -0.56 -15.91
C GLN A 24 18.61 -1.03 -15.39
N LYS A 25 19.70 -0.33 -15.75
CA LYS A 25 21.07 -0.61 -15.30
C LYS A 25 21.49 0.25 -14.12
N ALA A 26 20.69 1.22 -13.72
CA ALA A 26 21.02 2.12 -12.62
C ALA A 26 20.87 1.36 -11.29
N ASP A 27 21.98 1.10 -10.62
CA ASP A 27 22.02 0.36 -9.35
C ASP A 27 21.80 1.26 -8.12
N TYR A 28 21.98 2.59 -8.27
CA TYR A 28 21.88 3.55 -7.17
C TYR A 28 20.70 4.52 -7.33
N SER A 29 20.08 4.87 -6.20
CA SER A 29 18.97 5.84 -6.14
C SER A 29 19.33 7.21 -6.72
N SER A 30 20.58 7.65 -6.59
CA SER A 30 21.09 8.90 -7.17
C SER A 30 21.12 8.86 -8.69
N ASP A 31 21.46 7.73 -9.30
CA ASP A 31 21.56 7.60 -10.76
C ASP A 31 20.17 7.61 -11.38
N ILE A 32 19.22 6.93 -10.73
CA ILE A 32 17.80 6.95 -11.09
C ILE A 32 17.25 8.38 -10.94
N GLY A 33 17.55 9.05 -9.84
CA GLY A 33 17.15 10.45 -9.62
C GLY A 33 17.68 11.39 -10.71
N ASN A 34 18.93 11.21 -11.13
CA ASN A 34 19.57 12.01 -12.19
C ASN A 34 18.97 11.73 -13.58
N LEU A 35 18.70 10.46 -13.90
CA LEU A 35 18.00 10.07 -15.13
C LEU A 35 16.62 10.72 -15.20
N ILE A 36 15.85 10.65 -14.10
CA ILE A 36 14.52 11.26 -14.02
C ILE A 36 14.60 12.78 -14.14
N ALA A 37 15.56 13.42 -13.47
CA ALA A 37 15.74 14.87 -13.58
C ALA A 37 15.99 15.30 -15.03
N GLY A 38 16.89 14.62 -15.74
CA GLY A 38 17.11 14.87 -17.17
C GLY A 38 15.87 14.60 -18.02
N ALA A 39 15.12 13.54 -17.73
CA ALA A 39 13.89 13.21 -18.46
C ALA A 39 12.77 14.25 -18.23
N LEU A 40 12.66 14.82 -17.02
CA LEU A 40 11.74 15.91 -16.72
C LEU A 40 12.11 17.19 -17.47
N GLU A 41 13.40 17.51 -17.59
CA GLU A 41 13.86 18.63 -18.42
C GLU A 41 13.55 18.41 -19.90
N ALA A 42 13.77 17.19 -20.42
CA ALA A 42 13.41 16.83 -21.78
C ALA A 42 11.90 16.94 -22.04
N PHE A 43 11.09 16.50 -21.07
CA PHE A 43 9.63 16.65 -21.11
C PHE A 43 9.25 18.13 -21.22
N GLY A 44 9.85 18.99 -20.38
CA GLY A 44 9.70 20.45 -20.45
C GLY A 44 10.17 21.05 -21.78
N ALA A 45 11.12 20.42 -22.47
CA ALA A 45 11.53 20.80 -23.82
C ALA A 45 10.60 20.27 -24.94
N GLY A 46 9.62 19.43 -24.62
CA GLY A 46 8.67 18.87 -25.60
C GLY A 46 9.05 17.46 -26.07
N HIS A 47 9.90 16.77 -25.31
CA HIS A 47 10.36 15.42 -25.60
C HIS A 47 9.88 14.46 -24.49
N PRO A 48 8.60 14.05 -24.49
CA PRO A 48 8.01 13.29 -23.39
C PRO A 48 8.44 11.82 -23.34
N GLY A 49 9.05 11.30 -24.42
CA GLY A 49 9.28 9.87 -24.62
C GLY A 49 10.04 9.16 -23.50
N ASN A 50 11.00 9.85 -22.83
CA ASN A 50 11.74 9.26 -21.72
C ASN A 50 10.86 9.10 -20.46
N ILE A 51 10.01 10.08 -20.16
CA ILE A 51 9.04 9.98 -19.06
C ILE A 51 7.98 8.94 -19.35
N GLN A 52 7.41 8.96 -20.56
CA GLN A 52 6.42 7.96 -20.99
C GLN A 52 6.98 6.55 -20.87
N THR A 53 8.23 6.35 -21.31
CA THR A 53 8.90 5.04 -21.21
C THR A 53 9.20 4.66 -19.77
N ALA A 54 9.62 5.60 -18.92
CA ALA A 54 9.80 5.35 -17.50
C ALA A 54 8.50 4.86 -16.85
N LEU A 55 7.39 5.57 -17.09
CA LEU A 55 6.10 5.26 -16.47
C LEU A 55 5.48 3.97 -17.03
N ALA A 56 5.63 3.69 -18.32
CA ALA A 56 5.03 2.53 -18.97
C ALA A 56 5.84 1.23 -18.84
N ARG A 57 7.18 1.31 -18.73
CA ARG A 57 8.07 0.15 -18.89
C ARG A 57 9.10 -0.05 -17.79
N ALA A 58 9.19 0.84 -16.80
CA ALA A 58 10.02 0.56 -15.64
C ALA A 58 9.39 -0.60 -14.84
N PRO A 59 10.16 -1.63 -14.46
CA PRO A 59 9.67 -2.66 -13.55
C PRO A 59 9.45 -2.01 -12.17
N LEU A 60 8.23 -1.53 -11.92
CA LEU A 60 7.80 -1.00 -10.61
C LEU A 60 8.04 -2.04 -9.50
N GLU A 61 8.03 -3.33 -9.86
CA GLU A 61 8.31 -4.46 -8.97
C GLU A 61 9.77 -4.52 -8.48
N ARG A 62 10.74 -4.03 -9.28
CA ARG A 62 12.17 -4.12 -8.93
C ARG A 62 12.62 -3.03 -7.97
N TYR A 63 11.84 -1.96 -7.87
CA TYR A 63 12.12 -0.87 -6.95
C TYR A 63 10.84 -0.48 -6.18
N PRO A 64 10.38 -1.32 -5.24
CA PRO A 64 9.22 -1.01 -4.39
C PRO A 64 9.43 0.25 -3.52
N HIS A 65 10.67 0.69 -3.37
CA HIS A 65 11.07 1.93 -2.69
C HIS A 65 11.04 3.17 -3.62
N LEU A 66 11.04 2.94 -4.94
CA LEU A 66 10.90 3.95 -5.98
C LEU A 66 9.46 3.89 -6.47
N LEU A 67 8.63 4.36 -5.56
CA LEU A 67 7.25 4.78 -5.71
C LEU A 67 7.12 5.94 -6.72
N LEU A 68 7.92 5.94 -7.79
CA LEU A 68 8.30 7.07 -8.65
C LEU A 68 7.16 7.73 -9.39
N ALA A 69 6.05 7.02 -9.60
CA ALA A 69 4.94 7.57 -10.36
C ALA A 69 4.46 8.89 -9.73
N PRO A 70 4.06 8.95 -8.45
CA PRO A 70 3.71 10.21 -7.81
C PRO A 70 4.84 11.24 -7.76
N GLU A 71 6.12 10.88 -7.54
CA GLU A 71 7.19 11.88 -7.58
C GLU A 71 7.41 12.46 -8.98
N ILE A 72 7.34 11.63 -10.02
CA ILE A 72 7.47 12.07 -11.42
C ILE A 72 6.28 12.96 -11.78
N LEU A 73 5.06 12.49 -11.53
CA LEU A 73 3.83 13.24 -11.86
C LEU A 73 3.76 14.56 -11.10
N ASN A 74 4.16 14.58 -9.82
CA ASN A 74 4.18 15.81 -9.02
C ASN A 74 5.20 16.83 -9.55
N ARG A 75 6.29 16.36 -10.14
CA ARG A 75 7.39 17.19 -10.68
C ARG A 75 7.27 17.48 -12.18
N LEU A 76 6.21 17.03 -12.85
CA LEU A 76 5.96 17.40 -14.24
C LEU A 76 5.88 18.93 -14.35
N PRO A 77 6.51 19.53 -15.37
CA PRO A 77 6.39 20.95 -15.63
C PRO A 77 4.97 21.27 -16.11
N GLU A 78 4.42 22.42 -15.74
CA GLU A 78 3.12 22.93 -16.22
C GLU A 78 3.27 23.58 -17.60
N LYS A 79 3.58 22.76 -18.61
CA LYS A 79 3.96 23.28 -19.93
C LYS A 79 2.74 23.47 -20.83
N TYR A 80 1.82 22.51 -20.84
CA TYR A 80 0.73 22.48 -21.84
C TYR A 80 -0.54 23.21 -21.39
N GLY A 81 -0.37 24.24 -20.55
CA GLY A 81 -1.42 25.15 -20.07
C GLY A 81 -2.20 24.66 -18.85
N ASP A 82 -2.15 23.36 -18.54
CA ASP A 82 -2.66 22.77 -17.31
C ASP A 82 -1.96 21.43 -17.04
N LYS A 83 -1.64 21.17 -15.76
CA LYS A 83 -0.92 20.00 -15.28
C LYS A 83 -1.65 18.69 -15.58
N THR A 84 -2.98 18.69 -15.66
CA THR A 84 -3.75 17.50 -16.07
C THR A 84 -3.43 17.08 -17.51
N LYS A 85 -3.13 18.03 -18.40
CA LYS A 85 -2.66 17.71 -19.76
C LYS A 85 -1.25 17.15 -19.75
N ASP A 86 -0.34 17.72 -18.95
CA ASP A 86 1.02 17.18 -18.79
C ASP A 86 0.98 15.73 -18.27
N ILE A 87 0.12 15.44 -17.27
CA ILE A 87 -0.12 14.08 -16.78
C ILE A 87 -0.64 13.18 -17.90
N ASN A 88 -1.65 13.62 -18.65
CA ASN A 88 -2.20 12.82 -19.75
C ASN A 88 -1.16 12.51 -20.84
N ILE A 89 -0.28 13.47 -21.18
CA ILE A 89 0.82 13.27 -22.11
C ILE A 89 1.85 12.29 -21.54
N ALA A 90 2.22 12.44 -20.27
CA ALA A 90 3.16 11.55 -19.60
C ALA A 90 2.67 10.10 -19.55
N LEU A 91 1.35 9.91 -19.47
CA LEU A 91 0.71 8.59 -19.40
C LEU A 91 0.26 8.04 -20.77
N ALA A 92 0.58 8.71 -21.88
CA ALA A 92 0.05 8.34 -23.21
C ALA A 92 0.45 6.92 -23.67
N GLU A 93 1.59 6.40 -23.21
CA GLU A 93 2.06 5.05 -23.54
C GLU A 93 1.51 3.97 -22.58
N ILE A 94 0.78 4.36 -21.54
CA ILE A 94 0.09 3.41 -20.66
C ILE A 94 -1.23 3.03 -21.33
N PRO A 95 -1.53 1.72 -21.49
CA PRO A 95 -2.80 1.27 -22.06
C PRO A 95 -4.00 1.88 -21.31
N ALA A 96 -5.03 2.28 -22.05
CA ALA A 96 -6.18 3.00 -21.50
C ALA A 96 -6.86 2.23 -20.36
N GLU A 97 -6.96 0.91 -20.50
CA GLU A 97 -7.53 0.00 -19.50
C GLU A 97 -6.71 -0.07 -18.20
N LYS A 98 -5.39 0.17 -18.28
CA LYS A 98 -4.48 0.16 -17.12
C LYS A 98 -4.25 1.55 -16.52
N LYS A 99 -4.60 2.61 -17.25
CA LYS A 99 -4.35 3.99 -16.81
C LYS A 99 -5.06 4.32 -15.51
N LYS A 100 -6.31 3.88 -15.33
CA LYS A 100 -7.06 4.09 -14.10
C LYS A 100 -6.39 3.39 -12.91
N GLU A 101 -6.01 2.13 -13.06
CA GLU A 101 -5.30 1.37 -12.03
C GLU A 101 -3.97 2.04 -11.65
N PHE A 102 -3.23 2.51 -12.64
CA PHE A 102 -1.99 3.24 -12.44
C PHE A 102 -2.21 4.53 -11.63
N LEU A 103 -3.22 5.33 -11.98
CA LEU A 103 -3.56 6.56 -11.28
C LEU A 103 -4.04 6.30 -9.85
N ASN A 104 -4.82 5.24 -9.62
CA ASN A 104 -5.24 4.82 -8.29
C ASN A 104 -4.03 4.44 -7.43
N ALA A 105 -3.10 3.64 -7.98
CA ALA A 105 -1.87 3.28 -7.29
C ALA A 105 -1.02 4.52 -6.98
N ALA A 106 -0.89 5.45 -7.94
CA ALA A 106 -0.17 6.70 -7.74
C ALA A 106 -0.79 7.55 -6.62
N LEU A 107 -2.12 7.72 -6.60
CA LEU A 107 -2.85 8.45 -5.55
C LEU A 107 -2.66 7.78 -4.18
N HIS A 108 -2.89 6.47 -4.09
CA HIS A 108 -2.72 5.71 -2.84
C HIS A 108 -1.32 5.89 -2.27
N THR A 109 -0.30 5.70 -3.11
CA THR A 109 1.10 5.89 -2.72
C THR A 109 1.41 7.33 -2.32
N ALA A 110 0.89 8.31 -3.05
CA ALA A 110 1.11 9.72 -2.74
C ALA A 110 0.52 10.09 -1.37
N LEU A 111 -0.68 9.60 -1.06
CA LEU A 111 -1.32 9.76 0.25
C LEU A 111 -0.52 9.07 1.36
N MET A 112 -0.14 7.81 1.14
CA MET A 112 0.60 6.99 2.09
C MET A 112 1.91 7.66 2.50
N ARG A 113 2.67 8.16 1.50
CA ARG A 113 3.99 8.75 1.70
C ARG A 113 3.99 10.27 1.92
N LYS A 114 2.84 10.92 1.78
CA LYS A 114 2.73 12.39 1.79
C LYS A 114 3.54 13.07 0.68
N ILE A 115 3.47 12.52 -0.53
CA ILE A 115 4.05 13.17 -1.72
C ILE A 115 3.02 14.13 -2.28
N GLY A 116 3.43 15.37 -2.53
CA GLY A 116 2.55 16.43 -3.01
C GLY A 116 1.63 16.98 -1.92
N ASP A 117 0.71 17.84 -2.34
CA ASP A 117 -0.27 18.49 -1.48
C ASP A 117 -1.69 18.18 -1.96
N LYS A 118 -2.68 18.87 -1.38
CA LYS A 118 -4.08 18.76 -1.79
C LYS A 118 -4.27 19.00 -3.29
N ALA A 119 -3.57 19.98 -3.87
CA ALA A 119 -3.70 20.30 -5.29
C ALA A 119 -3.18 19.14 -6.15
N PHE A 120 -2.06 18.52 -5.76
CA PHE A 120 -1.58 17.33 -6.45
C PHE A 120 -2.56 16.15 -6.38
N TYR A 121 -3.18 15.90 -5.22
CA TYR A 121 -4.20 14.84 -5.11
C TYR A 121 -5.44 15.14 -5.96
N ALA A 122 -5.87 16.41 -6.01
CA ALA A 122 -6.96 16.85 -6.88
C ALA A 122 -6.63 16.61 -8.36
N LEU A 123 -5.41 16.95 -8.79
CA LEU A 123 -4.96 16.70 -10.16
C LEU A 123 -4.96 15.21 -10.53
N LEU A 124 -4.60 14.31 -9.60
CA LEU A 124 -4.67 12.87 -9.87
C LEU A 124 -6.13 12.41 -10.03
N LEU A 125 -7.06 12.93 -9.22
CA LEU A 125 -8.49 12.65 -9.33
C LEU A 125 -9.07 13.20 -10.65
N GLU A 126 -8.73 14.45 -11.01
CA GLU A 126 -9.10 15.07 -12.29
C GLU A 126 -8.54 14.31 -13.50
N ALA A 127 -7.35 13.73 -13.38
CA ALA A 127 -6.74 12.88 -14.41
C ALA A 127 -7.41 11.49 -14.53
N GLY A 128 -8.30 11.13 -13.59
CA GLY A 128 -9.10 9.90 -13.62
C GLY A 128 -8.80 8.90 -12.51
N ALA A 129 -8.02 9.26 -11.47
CA ALA A 129 -7.95 8.45 -10.26
C ALA A 129 -9.33 8.40 -9.58
N ASP A 130 -9.61 7.29 -8.92
CA ASP A 130 -10.88 7.02 -8.26
C ASP A 130 -10.66 6.96 -6.74
N ALA A 131 -11.29 7.89 -6.02
CA ALA A 131 -11.15 8.00 -4.57
C ALA A 131 -11.78 6.81 -3.82
N ALA A 132 -12.77 6.14 -4.43
CA ALA A 132 -13.44 4.97 -3.88
C ALA A 132 -12.75 3.64 -4.29
N ALA A 133 -11.71 3.72 -5.13
CA ALA A 133 -11.05 2.53 -5.66
C ALA A 133 -10.57 1.59 -4.56
N PRO A 134 -10.83 0.28 -4.70
CA PRO A 134 -10.35 -0.67 -3.73
C PRO A 134 -8.84 -0.86 -3.86
N VAL A 135 -8.13 -0.88 -2.73
CA VAL A 135 -6.72 -1.26 -2.68
C VAL A 135 -6.59 -2.52 -1.84
N GLY A 136 -6.03 -3.58 -2.42
CA GLY A 136 -5.93 -4.88 -1.76
C GLY A 136 -7.29 -5.49 -1.38
N GLY A 137 -8.35 -5.21 -2.15
CA GLY A 137 -9.70 -5.78 -1.94
C GLY A 137 -10.61 -5.04 -0.96
N HIS A 138 -10.19 -3.88 -0.42
CA HIS A 138 -10.99 -3.12 0.55
C HIS A 138 -11.53 -1.84 -0.06
N ALA A 139 -12.83 -1.56 0.11
CA ALA A 139 -13.49 -0.35 -0.36
C ALA A 139 -12.97 0.91 0.35
N SER A 140 -13.04 2.07 -0.31
CA SER A 140 -12.65 3.38 0.23
C SER A 140 -11.23 3.43 0.85
N ALA A 141 -10.31 2.64 0.29
CA ALA A 141 -8.95 2.49 0.81
C ALA A 141 -8.16 3.80 0.81
N MET A 142 -8.47 4.76 -0.09
CA MET A 142 -7.81 6.07 -0.10
C MET A 142 -8.08 6.86 1.19
N LEU A 143 -9.33 6.83 1.70
CA LEU A 143 -9.69 7.49 2.97
C LEU A 143 -9.00 6.82 4.16
N VAL A 144 -8.97 5.49 4.19
CA VAL A 144 -8.25 4.73 5.22
C VAL A 144 -6.77 5.12 5.23
N THR A 145 -6.12 5.10 4.07
CA THR A 145 -4.71 5.49 3.93
C THR A 145 -4.49 6.93 4.33
N ALA A 146 -5.35 7.86 3.91
CA ALA A 146 -5.22 9.26 4.29
C ALA A 146 -5.40 9.49 5.81
N ALA A 147 -6.32 8.75 6.45
CA ALA A 147 -6.54 8.82 7.89
C ALA A 147 -5.32 8.32 8.67
N CYS A 148 -4.85 7.11 8.37
CA CYS A 148 -3.69 6.48 9.02
C CYS A 148 -2.38 7.26 8.76
N SER A 149 -2.22 7.82 7.55
CA SER A 149 -1.08 8.70 7.26
C SER A 149 -1.23 10.10 7.86
N LYS A 150 -2.30 10.40 8.58
CA LYS A 150 -2.54 11.72 9.22
C LYS A 150 -2.54 12.87 8.20
N GLN A 151 -3.17 12.66 7.05
CA GLN A 151 -3.41 13.70 6.05
C GLN A 151 -4.37 14.77 6.61
N PRO A 152 -4.24 16.06 6.21
CA PRO A 152 -5.07 17.14 6.74
C PRO A 152 -6.55 16.96 6.36
N ILE A 153 -7.44 17.60 7.12
CA ILE A 153 -8.90 17.50 6.93
C ILE A 153 -9.32 17.89 5.50
N ASP A 154 -8.63 18.83 4.87
CA ASP A 154 -8.96 19.26 3.51
C ASP A 154 -8.69 18.18 2.46
N VAL A 155 -7.73 17.29 2.71
CA VAL A 155 -7.47 16.11 1.85
C VAL A 155 -8.53 15.05 2.09
N ILE A 156 -8.94 14.85 3.34
CA ILE A 156 -10.03 13.92 3.68
C ILE A 156 -11.35 14.37 3.04
N ARG A 157 -11.65 15.67 3.12
CA ARG A 157 -12.80 16.28 2.45
C ARG A 157 -12.70 16.11 0.94
N LEU A 158 -11.54 16.39 0.33
CA LEU A 158 -11.33 16.19 -1.10
C LEU A 158 -11.66 14.76 -1.55
N LEU A 159 -11.17 13.74 -0.82
CA LEU A 159 -11.43 12.35 -1.16
C LEU A 159 -12.92 11.99 -1.02
N HIS A 160 -13.57 12.47 0.04
CA HIS A 160 -15.01 12.28 0.25
C HIS A 160 -15.84 12.94 -0.85
N ASP A 161 -15.53 14.19 -1.20
CA ASP A 161 -16.23 14.94 -2.26
C ASP A 161 -16.05 14.28 -3.64
N ASN A 162 -15.04 13.40 -3.79
CA ASN A 162 -14.79 12.58 -4.97
C ASN A 162 -15.29 11.13 -4.83
N GLY A 163 -16.21 10.86 -3.89
CA GLY A 163 -16.96 9.61 -3.81
C GLY A 163 -16.43 8.57 -2.82
N ALA A 164 -15.37 8.86 -2.08
CA ALA A 164 -14.92 7.95 -1.02
C ALA A 164 -15.89 7.99 0.19
N SER A 165 -16.31 6.82 0.65
CA SER A 165 -17.29 6.68 1.74
C SER A 165 -16.60 6.58 3.11
N PHE A 166 -17.04 7.42 4.06
CA PHE A 166 -16.60 7.30 5.46
C PHE A 166 -17.03 5.98 6.08
N ASP A 167 -18.24 5.49 5.78
CA ASP A 167 -18.79 4.28 6.37
C ASP A 167 -18.01 3.05 5.90
N ASP A 168 -17.69 2.97 4.61
CA ASP A 168 -16.87 1.89 4.05
C ASP A 168 -15.45 1.92 4.62
N ALA A 169 -14.89 3.13 4.78
CA ALA A 169 -13.56 3.30 5.34
C ALA A 169 -13.51 2.92 6.82
N LEU A 170 -14.48 3.36 7.63
CA LEU A 170 -14.59 2.97 9.05
C LEU A 170 -14.79 1.47 9.20
N MET A 171 -15.72 0.88 8.43
CA MET A 171 -15.92 -0.58 8.40
C MET A 171 -14.61 -1.31 8.08
N THR A 172 -13.90 -0.87 7.04
CA THR A 172 -12.59 -1.43 6.68
C THR A 172 -11.58 -1.31 7.83
N MET A 173 -11.50 -0.16 8.50
CA MET A 173 -10.58 0.05 9.61
C MET A 173 -10.89 -0.84 10.80
N HIS A 174 -12.17 -1.04 11.13
CA HIS A 174 -12.59 -1.99 12.16
C HIS A 174 -12.27 -3.43 11.79
N CYS A 175 -12.60 -3.86 10.57
CA CYS A 175 -12.28 -5.21 10.09
C CYS A 175 -10.78 -5.50 10.06
N GLN A 176 -9.96 -4.48 9.79
CA GLN A 176 -8.49 -4.60 9.78
C GLN A 176 -7.86 -4.40 11.16
N ASN A 177 -8.65 -4.19 12.21
CA ASN A 177 -8.19 -3.90 13.56
C ASN A 177 -7.14 -2.77 13.59
N ARG A 178 -7.43 -1.67 12.88
CA ARG A 178 -6.56 -0.47 12.87
C ARG A 178 -6.52 0.17 14.26
N ALA A 179 -5.51 1.00 14.48
CA ALA A 179 -5.33 1.67 15.77
C ALA A 179 -6.58 2.50 16.11
N ILE A 180 -7.06 2.38 17.35
CA ILE A 180 -8.26 3.10 17.84
C ILE A 180 -8.14 4.61 17.55
N ALA A 181 -6.95 5.19 17.78
CA ALA A 181 -6.69 6.60 17.50
C ALA A 181 -6.88 7.00 16.02
N ASP A 182 -6.61 6.09 15.07
CA ASP A 182 -6.84 6.36 13.64
C ASP A 182 -8.34 6.29 13.30
N ILE A 183 -9.07 5.36 13.93
CA ILE A 183 -10.53 5.22 13.79
C ILE A 183 -11.22 6.46 14.33
N GLU A 184 -10.95 6.84 15.59
CA GLU A 184 -11.48 8.04 16.24
C GLU A 184 -11.19 9.31 15.43
N ARG A 185 -10.03 9.36 14.78
CA ARG A 185 -9.66 10.47 13.90
C ARG A 185 -10.53 10.53 12.64
N LEU A 186 -10.83 9.38 12.03
CA LEU A 186 -11.71 9.33 10.87
C LEU A 186 -13.15 9.67 11.25
N GLU A 187 -13.63 9.18 12.40
CA GLU A 187 -14.94 9.55 12.97
C GLU A 187 -15.06 11.05 13.24
N PHE A 188 -14.02 11.66 13.82
CA PHE A 188 -13.95 13.11 14.02
C PHE A 188 -14.11 13.87 12.70
N PHE A 189 -13.47 13.40 11.63
CA PHE A 189 -13.59 14.00 10.31
C PHE A 189 -14.95 13.78 9.67
N GLN A 190 -15.51 12.58 9.76
CA GLN A 190 -16.87 12.30 9.31
C GLN A 190 -17.84 13.30 9.96
N LYS A 191 -17.77 13.48 11.28
CA LYS A 191 -18.60 14.45 12.01
C LYS A 191 -18.36 15.89 11.55
N SER A 192 -17.10 16.26 11.37
CA SER A 192 -16.73 17.63 10.98
C SER A 192 -17.10 17.98 9.53
N ILE A 193 -17.13 17.00 8.64
CA ILE A 193 -17.38 17.20 7.20
C ILE A 193 -18.87 17.00 6.86
N THR A 194 -19.50 15.97 7.40
CA THR A 194 -20.87 15.59 7.05
C THR A 194 -21.92 16.10 8.04
N GLY A 195 -21.50 16.52 9.24
CA GLY A 195 -22.41 16.83 10.34
C GLY A 195 -23.09 15.61 10.96
N LYS A 196 -22.92 14.42 10.38
CA LYS A 196 -23.38 13.16 10.96
C LYS A 196 -22.37 12.70 12.01
N ALA A 197 -22.84 12.41 13.21
CA ALA A 197 -22.07 11.54 14.10
C ALA A 197 -21.88 10.19 13.38
N PRO A 198 -20.74 9.48 13.58
CA PRO A 198 -20.62 8.12 13.10
C PRO A 198 -21.86 7.35 13.59
N GLU A 199 -22.60 6.73 12.66
CA GLU A 199 -23.62 5.79 13.10
C GLU A 199 -22.92 4.76 13.97
N PRO A 200 -23.42 4.49 15.20
CA PRO A 200 -22.83 3.46 16.01
C PRO A 200 -22.77 2.20 15.15
N PRO A 201 -21.65 1.45 15.18
CA PRO A 201 -21.52 0.25 14.37
C PRO A 201 -22.80 -0.55 14.56
N ALA A 202 -23.47 -0.87 13.45
CA ALA A 202 -24.73 -1.63 13.45
C ALA A 202 -24.57 -2.70 14.53
N PRO A 203 -25.45 -2.72 15.55
CA PRO A 203 -25.18 -3.42 16.79
C PRO A 203 -24.66 -4.79 16.40
N ALA A 204 -23.40 -5.06 16.76
CA ALA A 204 -22.91 -6.43 16.77
C ALA A 204 -24.06 -7.22 17.38
N ALA A 205 -24.55 -8.24 16.65
CA ALA A 205 -25.72 -9.02 17.00
C ALA A 205 -25.87 -9.01 18.52
N SER A 206 -26.96 -8.39 19.00
CA SER A 206 -27.19 -7.97 20.38
C SER A 206 -26.37 -8.81 21.37
N PRO A 207 -25.72 -8.24 22.40
CA PRO A 207 -25.06 -9.04 23.44
C PRO A 207 -26.00 -10.03 24.16
N ALA A 208 -27.30 -10.01 23.85
CA ALA A 208 -28.24 -11.07 24.17
C ALA A 208 -27.95 -12.42 23.47
N ASP A 209 -27.23 -12.43 22.34
CA ASP A 209 -26.87 -13.64 21.57
C ASP A 209 -25.35 -13.92 21.54
N ALA A 210 -24.52 -12.95 21.91
CA ALA A 210 -23.09 -13.17 22.07
C ALA A 210 -22.81 -13.82 23.43
N LEU A 211 -22.68 -15.14 23.44
CA LEU A 211 -22.17 -15.88 24.61
C LEU A 211 -20.93 -15.17 25.13
N THR A 212 -21.00 -14.75 26.40
CA THR A 212 -19.85 -14.16 27.08
C THR A 212 -18.65 -15.12 27.00
N GLU A 213 -17.43 -14.60 27.06
CA GLU A 213 -16.21 -15.43 27.04
C GLU A 213 -16.29 -16.59 28.05
N ARG A 214 -16.96 -16.37 29.17
CA ARG A 214 -17.20 -17.36 30.22
C ARG A 214 -18.20 -18.45 29.81
N GLU A 215 -19.26 -18.10 29.08
CA GLU A 215 -20.24 -19.04 28.54
C GLU A 215 -19.69 -19.82 27.36
N LEU A 216 -18.87 -19.18 26.51
CA LEU A 216 -18.14 -19.86 25.43
C LEU A 216 -17.14 -20.87 26.01
N LEU A 217 -16.39 -20.49 27.05
CA LEU A 217 -15.50 -21.40 27.77
C LEU A 217 -16.25 -22.56 28.43
N ALA A 218 -17.45 -22.31 28.98
CA ALA A 218 -18.29 -23.35 29.56
C ALA A 218 -18.79 -24.35 28.49
N LEU A 219 -19.22 -23.86 27.33
CA LEU A 219 -19.64 -24.69 26.19
C LEU A 219 -18.50 -25.53 25.62
N ILE A 220 -17.31 -24.93 25.50
CA ILE A 220 -16.10 -25.64 25.05
C ILE A 220 -15.70 -26.72 26.07
N LEU A 221 -15.73 -26.41 27.37
CA LEU A 221 -15.44 -27.39 28.43
C LEU A 221 -16.44 -28.54 28.43
N GLU A 222 -17.72 -28.25 28.23
CA GLU A 222 -18.77 -29.27 28.15
C GLU A 222 -18.57 -30.19 26.93
N GLN A 223 -18.29 -29.62 25.76
CA GLN A 223 -17.98 -30.41 24.56
C GLN A 223 -16.72 -31.26 24.73
N VAL A 224 -15.65 -30.71 25.32
CA VAL A 224 -14.42 -31.45 25.60
C VAL A 224 -14.69 -32.60 26.57
N MET A 225 -15.49 -32.39 27.61
CA MET A 225 -15.87 -33.45 28.53
C MET A 225 -16.67 -34.55 27.83
N GLU A 226 -17.58 -34.18 26.93
CA GLU A 226 -18.42 -35.15 26.22
C GLU A 226 -17.63 -35.95 25.16
N ILE A 227 -16.61 -35.33 24.55
CA ILE A 227 -15.63 -36.04 23.72
C ILE A 227 -14.78 -36.98 24.58
N THR A 228 -14.38 -36.54 25.78
CA THR A 228 -13.55 -37.33 26.71
C THR A 228 -14.27 -38.57 27.25
N LYS A 229 -15.58 -38.49 27.48
CA LYS A 229 -16.41 -39.65 27.86
C LYS A 229 -16.59 -40.67 26.73
N ARG A 230 -16.47 -40.23 25.47
CA ARG A 230 -16.59 -41.08 24.27
C ARG A 230 -15.26 -41.68 23.82
N LEU A 231 -14.14 -41.22 24.39
CA LEU A 231 -12.84 -41.84 24.18
C LEU A 231 -12.80 -43.20 24.91
N PRO A 232 -12.45 -44.30 24.22
CA PRO A 232 -12.26 -45.58 24.89
C PRO A 232 -11.10 -45.45 25.89
N PRO A 233 -11.13 -46.20 27.02
CA PRO A 233 -10.03 -46.18 27.97
C PRO A 233 -8.74 -46.53 27.24
N THR A 234 -7.73 -45.66 27.39
CA THR A 234 -6.41 -45.87 26.83
C THR A 234 -5.91 -47.22 27.32
N GLN A 235 -5.77 -48.20 26.42
CA GLN A 235 -5.12 -49.44 26.77
C GLN A 235 -3.72 -49.10 27.30
N PRO A 236 -3.30 -49.65 28.45
CA PRO A 236 -1.95 -49.44 28.92
C PRO A 236 -0.99 -49.90 27.81
N ALA A 237 0.00 -49.05 27.52
CA ALA A 237 1.01 -49.33 26.51
C ALA A 237 1.60 -50.74 26.73
N PRO A 238 1.84 -51.54 25.68
CA PRO A 238 2.51 -52.82 25.83
C PRO A 238 3.88 -52.58 26.45
N GLU A 239 4.19 -53.34 27.50
CA GLU A 239 5.52 -53.41 28.14
C GLU A 239 6.57 -53.61 27.04
N THR A 240 7.28 -52.53 26.71
CA THR A 240 8.46 -52.60 25.86
C THR A 240 9.52 -53.38 26.61
N ALA A 241 9.87 -54.55 26.08
CA ALA A 241 11.03 -55.33 26.48
C ALA A 241 12.30 -54.44 26.60
N PRO A 242 13.22 -54.73 27.54
CA PRO A 242 14.36 -53.88 27.80
C PRO A 242 15.27 -53.77 26.57
N GLN A 243 15.42 -52.54 26.06
CA GLN A 243 16.42 -52.22 25.04
C GLN A 243 17.84 -52.29 25.63
N PRO A 244 18.83 -52.80 24.88
CA PRO A 244 20.21 -52.88 25.32
C PRO A 244 20.84 -51.48 25.43
N GLN A 245 21.52 -51.24 26.56
CA GLN A 245 22.19 -49.98 26.90
C GLN A 245 23.22 -49.58 25.84
N ALA A 246 23.00 -48.42 25.20
CA ALA A 246 23.97 -47.78 24.33
C ALA A 246 25.13 -47.20 25.17
N LYS A 247 26.36 -47.62 24.87
CA LYS A 247 27.60 -47.14 25.48
C LYS A 247 27.78 -45.64 25.23
N ALA A 248 28.06 -44.89 26.30
CA ALA A 248 28.33 -43.46 26.26
C ALA A 248 29.58 -43.11 25.42
N PRO A 249 29.55 -42.04 24.61
CA PRO A 249 30.73 -41.55 23.90
C PRO A 249 31.70 -40.84 24.87
N ARG A 250 32.96 -41.28 24.87
CA ARG A 250 34.07 -40.66 25.62
C ARG A 250 34.36 -39.25 25.07
N LYS A 251 34.25 -38.24 25.94
CA LYS A 251 34.77 -36.89 25.70
C LYS A 251 36.30 -36.95 25.55
N ARG A 252 36.83 -36.58 24.37
CA ARG A 252 38.24 -36.23 24.20
C ARG A 252 38.34 -34.71 24.29
N TYR A 253 38.99 -34.21 25.34
CA TYR A 253 39.52 -32.85 25.36
C TYR A 253 40.83 -32.84 24.57
N PRO A 254 41.12 -31.81 23.76
CA PRO A 254 42.46 -31.59 23.25
C PRO A 254 43.35 -30.98 24.35
N SER A 255 44.54 -31.57 24.50
CA SER A 255 45.63 -31.10 25.35
C SER A 255 46.24 -29.81 24.81
N LEU A 256 46.80 -29.03 25.75
CA LEU A 256 47.60 -27.80 25.64
C LEU A 256 48.46 -27.67 24.37
#